data_AF-A0A7C1LEH4-F1
#
_entry.id   AF-A0A7C1LEH4-F1
#
_cell.length_a   1.000
_cell.length_b   1.000
_cell.length_c   1.000
_cell.angle_alpha   90.00
_cell.angle_beta   90.00
_cell.angle_gamma   90.00
#
_symmetry.space_group_name_H-M   'P 1'
#
loop_
_entity.id
_entity.type
_entity.pdbx_description
1 polymer ?
#
loop_
_entity_poly.entity_id
_entity_poly.type
_entity_poly.pdbx_seq_one_letter_code
_entity_poly.pdbx_strand_id
1 'polypeptide(L)' 'MNTKRTFLILLVLISLIPFDADAQCAMCRAVLESESSGKAAEGINNGIVYLMAVPYVLVAGLFYFIYRKMRA' A
#
# COMPACT_ATOMS: atom_id res chain seq x y z
N MET A 1 17.21 34.01 -13.65
CA MET A 1 16.72 32.62 -13.76
C MET A 1 17.89 31.72 -13.33
N ASN A 2 17.98 31.24 -12.11
CA ASN A 2 17.45 29.90 -11.88
C ASN A 2 17.46 29.54 -10.40
N THR A 3 17.81 30.39 -9.41
CA THR A 3 17.98 29.93 -8.00
C THR A 3 16.78 29.13 -7.46
N LYS A 4 15.54 29.55 -7.77
CA LYS A 4 14.33 28.76 -7.47
C LYS A 4 14.25 27.44 -8.24
N ARG A 5 14.66 27.44 -9.51
CA ARG A 5 14.70 26.28 -10.40
C ARG A 5 15.84 25.31 -10.01
N THR A 6 17.01 25.81 -9.63
CA THR A 6 18.15 25.07 -9.08
C THR A 6 17.78 24.46 -7.73
N PHE A 7 17.06 25.20 -6.88
CA PHE A 7 16.52 24.69 -5.62
C PHE A 7 15.51 23.55 -5.87
N LEU A 8 14.58 23.72 -6.81
CA LEU A 8 13.63 22.67 -7.19
C LEU A 8 14.33 21.43 -7.75
N ILE A 9 15.36 21.62 -8.59
CA ILE A 9 16.18 20.52 -9.12
C ILE A 9 16.90 19.79 -7.98
N LEU A 10 17.51 20.51 -7.04
CA LEU A 10 18.14 19.94 -5.85
C LEU A 10 17.16 19.15 -4.98
N LEU A 11 15.95 19.67 -4.78
CA LEU A 11 14.91 19.01 -3.99
C LEU A 11 14.46 17.70 -4.64
N VAL A 12 14.25 17.71 -5.96
CA VAL A 12 13.92 16.50 -6.72
C VAL A 12 15.06 15.49 -6.66
N LEU A 13 16.32 15.93 -6.82
CA LEU A 13 17.49 15.05 -6.74
C LEU A 13 17.65 14.42 -5.36
N ILE A 14 17.39 15.17 -4.27
CA ILE A 14 17.40 14.65 -2.89
C ILE A 14 16.30 13.61 -2.68
N SER A 15 15.10 13.82 -3.25
CA SER A 15 13.98 12.88 -3.14
C SER A 15 14.22 11.55 -3.85
N LEU A 16 15.19 11.49 -4.77
CA LEU A 16 15.54 10.28 -5.53
C LEU A 16 16.67 9.48 -4.89
N ILE A 17 17.22 9.94 -3.76
CA ILE A 17 18.25 9.20 -3.04
C ILE A 17 17.61 7.91 -2.50
N PRO A 18 18.04 6.72 -2.95
CA PRO A 18 17.58 5.49 -2.36
C PRO A 18 18.12 5.43 -0.94
N PHE A 19 17.22 5.39 0.04
CA PHE A 19 17.59 5.01 1.39
C PHE A 19 17.50 3.50 1.47
N ASP A 20 18.52 2.87 2.08
CA ASP A 20 18.47 1.47 2.47
C ASP A 20 17.37 1.31 3.52
N ALA A 21 16.14 1.13 3.05
CA ALA A 21 15.05 0.68 3.87
C ALA A 21 15.22 -0.82 4.01
N ASP A 22 15.60 -1.28 5.20
CA ASP A 22 15.52 -2.70 5.54
C ASP A 22 14.08 -3.15 5.28
N ALA A 23 13.86 -3.86 4.18
CA ALA A 23 12.58 -4.48 3.90
C ALA A 23 12.35 -5.50 5.01
N GLN A 24 11.56 -5.12 6.01
CA GLN A 24 11.24 -5.97 7.16
C GLN A 24 10.45 -7.23 6.76
N CYS A 25 10.25 -7.49 5.47
CA CYS A 25 9.63 -8.71 4.95
C CYS A 25 10.21 -9.98 5.57
N ALA A 26 11.54 -10.05 5.79
CA ALA A 26 12.16 -11.20 6.44
C ALA A 26 12.05 -11.16 7.98
N MET A 27 12.12 -9.96 8.59
CA MET A 27 12.05 -9.80 10.04
C MET A 27 10.63 -9.96 10.59
N CYS A 28 9.64 -9.33 9.97
CA CYS A 28 8.23 -9.50 10.29
C CYS A 28 7.83 -10.97 10.13
N ARG A 29 8.27 -11.64 9.06
CA ARG A 29 7.98 -13.05 8.85
C ARG A 29 8.62 -13.94 9.93
N ALA A 30 9.90 -13.71 10.27
CA ALA A 30 10.56 -14.45 11.33
C ALA A 30 9.89 -14.26 12.70
N VAL A 31 9.45 -13.04 13.03
CA VAL A 31 8.71 -12.76 14.27
C VAL A 31 7.36 -13.46 14.27
N LEU A 32 6.61 -13.41 13.17
CA LEU A 32 5.30 -14.04 13.05
C LEU A 32 5.38 -15.58 13.09
N GLU A 33 6.39 -16.16 12.46
CA GLU A 33 6.61 -17.62 12.45
C GLU A 33 7.18 -18.13 13.79
N SER A 34 7.87 -17.28 14.55
CA SER A 34 8.39 -17.62 15.89
C SER A 34 7.39 -17.33 17.03
N GLU A 35 6.24 -16.74 16.71
CA GLU A 35 5.20 -16.37 17.68
C GLU A 35 4.35 -17.60 18.03
N SER A 36 4.43 -18.07 19.27
CA SER A 36 3.88 -19.36 19.68
C SER A 36 2.35 -19.41 19.78
N SER A 37 1.67 -18.26 19.89
CA SER A 37 0.19 -18.21 19.98
C SER A 37 -0.49 -18.07 18.62
N GLY A 38 0.25 -17.75 17.55
CA GLY A 38 -0.26 -17.52 16.20
C GLY A 38 -1.18 -16.30 16.03
N LYS A 39 -1.48 -15.56 17.11
CA LYS A 39 -2.41 -14.43 17.13
C LYS A 39 -1.92 -13.27 16.27
N ALA A 40 -0.61 -13.05 16.21
CA ALA A 40 -0.04 -12.00 15.39
C ALA A 40 -0.23 -12.31 13.89
N ALA A 41 -0.05 -13.58 13.51
CA ALA A 41 -0.28 -14.05 12.14
C ALA A 41 -1.77 -13.95 11.75
N GLU A 42 -2.68 -14.31 12.65
CA GLU A 42 -4.13 -14.16 12.44
C GLU A 42 -4.55 -12.69 12.25
N GLY A 43 -4.03 -11.79 13.08
CA GLY A 43 -4.28 -10.35 12.97
C GLY A 43 -3.83 -9.77 11.62
N ILE A 44 -2.66 -10.18 11.13
CA ILE A 44 -2.18 -9.76 9.81
C ILE A 44 -3.02 -10.34 8.69
N ASN A 45 -3.41 -11.61 8.76
CA ASN A 45 -4.29 -12.23 7.75
C ASN A 45 -5.64 -11.49 7.66
N ASN A 46 -6.22 -11.13 8.80
CA ASN A 46 -7.44 -10.33 8.86
C ASN A 46 -7.24 -8.93 8.25
N GLY A 47 -6.07 -8.32 8.48
CA GLY A 47 -5.69 -7.05 7.84
C GLY A 47 -5.58 -7.16 6.32
N ILE A 48 -4.96 -8.23 5.80
CA ILE A 48 -4.86 -8.49 4.35
C ILE A 48 -6.26 -8.61 3.74
N VAL A 49 -7.13 -9.43 4.34
CA VAL A 49 -8.51 -9.59 3.87
C VAL A 49 -9.27 -8.26 3.89
N TYR A 50 -9.10 -7.45 4.94
CA TYR A 50 -9.71 -6.13 5.05
C TYR A 50 -9.25 -5.19 3.93
N LEU A 51 -7.94 -5.12 3.67
CA LEU A 51 -7.38 -4.29 2.60
C LEU A 51 -7.80 -4.77 1.20
N MET A 52 -7.86 -6.09 1.00
CA MET A 52 -8.34 -6.69 -0.25
C MET A 52 -9.84 -6.47 -0.48
N ALA A 53 -10.65 -6.31 0.55
CA ALA A 53 -12.09 -6.07 0.39
C ALA A 53 -12.39 -4.75 -0.35
N VAL A 54 -11.59 -3.71 -0.13
CA VAL A 54 -11.77 -2.38 -0.73
C VAL A 54 -11.83 -2.41 -2.26
N PRO A 55 -10.82 -2.94 -2.99
CA PRO A 55 -10.88 -2.97 -4.46
C PRO A 55 -12.07 -3.78 -4.99
N TYR A 56 -12.49 -4.86 -4.32
CA TYR A 56 -13.67 -5.61 -4.75
C TYR A 56 -14.97 -4.81 -4.60
N VAL A 57 -15.14 -4.10 -3.49
CA VAL A 57 -16.32 -3.25 -3.26
C VAL A 57 -16.37 -2.11 -4.28
N LEU A 58 -15.23 -1.48 -4.57
CA LEU A 58 -15.15 -0.41 -5.56
C LEU A 58 -15.51 -0.90 -6.97
N VAL A 59 -14.99 -2.06 -7.38
CA VAL A 59 -15.31 -2.66 -8.68
C VAL A 59 -16.80 -3.04 -8.77
N ALA A 60 -17.35 -3.65 -7.72
CA ALA A 60 -18.78 -3.98 -7.66
C ALA A 60 -19.66 -2.72 -7.75
N GLY A 61 -19.31 -1.67 -7.01
CA GLY A 61 -20.00 -0.37 -7.08
C GLY A 61 -19.94 0.24 -8.47
N LEU A 62 -18.76 0.25 -9.10
CA LEU A 62 -18.57 0.74 -10.46
C LEU A 62 -19.47 0.00 -11.46
N PHE A 63 -19.46 -1.35 -11.43
CA PHE A 63 -20.32 -2.15 -12.31
C PHE A 63 -21.81 -1.90 -12.07
N TYR A 64 -22.23 -1.74 -10.81
CA TYR A 64 -23.60 -1.39 -10.48
C TYR A 64 -24.02 -0.04 -11.09
N PHE A 65 -23.18 0.99 -10.97
CA PHE A 65 -23.44 2.30 -11.58
C PHE A 65 -23.51 2.23 -13.10
N ILE A 66 -22.59 1.52 -13.75
CA ILE A 66 -22.60 1.31 -15.21
C ILE A 66 -23.89 0.60 -15.64
N TYR A 67 -24.22 -0.52 -15.00
CA TYR A 67 -25.44 -1.28 -15.31
C TYR A 67 -26.70 -0.43 -15.17
N ARG A 68 -26.82 0.33 -14.07
CA ARG A 68 -27.94 1.23 -13.84
C ARG A 68 -28.03 2.31 -14.92
N LYS A 69 -26.89 2.86 -15.35
CA LYS A 69 -26.83 3.89 -16.38
C LYS A 69 -27.17 3.36 -17.78
N MET A 70 -26.83 2.10 -18.08
CA MET A 70 -27.16 1.46 -19.36
C MET A 70 -28.60 0.96 -19.43
N ARG A 71 -29.21 0.64 -18.29
CA ARG A 71 -30.60 0.17 -18.22
C ARG A 71 -31.62 1.32 -18.08
N ALA A 72 -31.18 2.50 -17.63
CA ALA A 72 -31.96 3.74 -17.67
C ALA A 72 -31.94 4.34 -19.08
#